data_AF-I3I488-F1
#
_entry.id   AF-I3I488-F1
#
_cell.length_a   1.000
_cell.length_b   1.000
_cell.length_c   1.000
_cell.angle_alpha   90.00
_cell.angle_beta   90.00
_cell.angle_gamma   90.00
#
_symmetry.space_group_name_H-M   'P 1'
#
loop_
_entity.id
_entity.type
_entity.pdbx_description
1 polymer ?
#
loop_
_entity_poly.entity_id
_entity_poly.type
_entity_poly.pdbx_seq_one_letter_code
_entity_poly.pdbx_strand_id
1 'polypeptide(L)'
;MKRISLFFVLAFSMLLSATSHAALSSGRYVIVSKLNGNALDVANFSTADGADVMQWFVLGGNNQQFDVTALSDGTYSIRAVHSGKALDLYGWNTNDGAEVRQWTYTGADNQRWYINDTGNNYYSITAKLGGRAMDVWQMNMYAGAEVNMFSYWGGAGQLWAFQKVGSASECVAGATLTNRFVNCGGKTIGLSCASNSETQLAVLTLRNSSIRNVKLAANGGSDGIHCNSGNCTLADVVWNDICEDAATNKSEGGTMTIVGGSAYNASGSGYGGTPDKIFQHNSKNSTTIVAGGFTATGTNGKLWRSCGNCSSNGGPRNLLVYDVNINGAIGSIAGANRNFGDKATIRRLKIKNYVRGKPPVCEEFQGVQSGSSSTKYGEYWNTASCDVSTGDVTAL
;
A
#
# COMPACT_ATOMS: atom_id res chain seq x y z
N MET A 1 2.67 77.51 20.60
CA MET A 1 3.21 76.22 21.08
C MET A 1 2.73 75.11 20.15
N LYS A 2 3.54 74.68 19.19
CA LYS A 2 3.22 73.57 18.27
C LYS A 2 3.84 72.28 18.82
N ARG A 3 3.01 71.26 19.06
CA ARG A 3 3.42 69.93 19.53
C ARG A 3 4.03 69.13 18.37
N ILE A 4 5.23 68.60 18.59
CA ILE A 4 5.90 67.64 17.69
C ILE A 4 5.46 66.24 18.12
N SER A 5 4.89 65.47 17.18
CA SER A 5 4.54 64.06 17.40
C SER A 5 5.68 63.18 16.89
N LEU A 6 6.27 62.37 17.78
CA LEU A 6 7.36 61.45 17.49
C LEU A 6 6.74 60.07 17.15
N PHE A 7 6.88 59.62 15.91
CA PHE A 7 6.47 58.26 15.51
C PHE A 7 7.60 57.26 15.80
N PHE A 8 7.33 56.31 16.69
CA PHE A 8 8.17 55.14 16.90
C PHE A 8 7.83 54.09 15.85
N VAL A 9 8.79 53.73 15.00
CA VAL A 9 8.67 52.58 14.08
C VAL A 9 9.24 51.35 14.78
N LEU A 10 8.37 50.42 15.18
CA LEU A 10 8.78 49.08 15.65
C LEU A 10 9.14 48.23 14.41
N ALA A 11 10.42 47.92 14.24
CA ALA A 11 10.85 46.95 13.24
C ALA A 11 10.60 45.52 13.77
N PHE A 12 9.60 44.84 13.22
CA PHE A 12 9.32 43.44 13.52
C PHE A 12 10.28 42.57 12.69
N SER A 13 11.32 42.03 13.33
CA SER A 13 12.23 41.06 12.70
C SER A 13 11.51 39.72 12.55
N MET A 14 11.09 39.40 11.32
CA MET A 14 10.49 38.12 10.97
C MET A 14 11.62 37.08 10.85
N LEU A 15 11.84 36.31 11.91
CA LEU A 15 12.71 35.13 11.86
C LEU A 15 12.04 34.07 10.97
N LEU A 16 12.40 34.04 9.69
CA LEU A 16 12.12 32.90 8.82
C LEU A 16 12.94 31.71 9.31
N SER A 17 12.30 30.81 10.04
CA SER A 17 12.87 29.50 10.34
C SER A 17 12.82 28.68 9.05
N ALA A 18 13.91 28.72 8.28
CA ALA A 18 14.12 27.80 7.17
C ALA A 18 14.30 26.41 7.78
N THR A 19 13.26 25.57 7.71
CA THR A 19 13.37 24.16 8.05
C THR A 19 14.25 23.50 6.99
N SER A 20 15.54 23.35 7.29
CA SER A 20 16.44 22.50 6.50
C SER A 20 16.00 21.05 6.67
N HIS A 21 15.08 20.60 5.81
CA HIS A 21 14.73 19.19 5.72
C HIS A 21 15.98 18.42 5.28
N ALA A 22 16.32 17.37 6.03
CA ALA A 22 17.51 16.58 5.76
C ALA A 22 17.40 15.96 4.36
N ALA A 23 18.45 16.10 3.56
CA ALA A 23 18.57 15.45 2.26
C ALA A 23 18.40 13.93 2.39
N LEU A 24 17.73 13.29 1.42
CA LEU A 24 17.57 11.84 1.39
C LEU A 24 18.96 11.18 1.37
N SER A 25 19.25 10.29 2.31
CA SER A 25 20.52 9.58 2.34
C SER A 25 20.71 8.73 1.09
N SER A 26 21.94 8.61 0.58
CA SER A 26 22.22 7.62 -0.47
C SER A 26 21.97 6.19 0.04
N GLY A 27 21.51 5.32 -0.85
CA GLY A 27 21.23 3.93 -0.52
C GLY A 27 20.36 3.24 -1.56
N ARG A 28 19.98 1.99 -1.24
CA ARG A 28 19.08 1.20 -2.06
C ARG A 28 17.65 1.31 -1.56
N TYR A 29 16.73 1.59 -2.48
CA TYR A 29 15.34 1.86 -2.18
C TYR A 29 14.40 1.11 -3.13
N VAL A 30 13.23 0.76 -2.62
CA VAL A 30 12.03 0.62 -3.44
C VAL A 30 11.31 1.97 -3.37
N ILE A 31 11.05 2.58 -4.52
CA ILE A 31 10.39 3.89 -4.61
C ILE A 31 8.90 3.63 -4.84
N VAL A 32 8.03 4.03 -3.92
CA VAL A 32 6.60 3.69 -3.96
C VAL A 32 5.73 4.94 -4.09
N SER A 33 4.69 4.88 -4.90
CA SER A 33 3.75 5.98 -5.09
C SER A 33 2.92 6.21 -3.82
N LYS A 34 2.72 7.48 -3.45
CA LYS A 34 1.77 7.89 -2.43
C LYS A 34 0.33 7.55 -2.82
N LEU A 35 0.03 7.56 -4.12
CA LEU A 35 -1.32 7.37 -4.65
C LEU A 35 -1.93 6.02 -4.22
N ASN A 36 -1.17 4.94 -4.35
CA ASN A 36 -1.67 3.56 -4.15
C ASN A 36 -0.65 2.59 -3.54
N GLY A 37 0.61 3.00 -3.33
CA GLY A 37 1.66 2.14 -2.80
C GLY A 37 2.37 1.25 -3.81
N ASN A 38 2.08 1.35 -5.12
CA ASN A 38 2.81 0.63 -6.15
C ASN A 38 4.25 1.14 -6.25
N ALA A 39 5.19 0.24 -6.55
CA ALA A 39 6.60 0.55 -6.76
C ALA A 39 6.86 1.01 -8.19
N LEU A 40 7.83 1.91 -8.36
CA LEU A 40 8.50 2.13 -9.62
C LEU A 40 9.14 0.82 -10.11
N ASP A 41 8.96 0.49 -11.38
CA ASP A 41 9.29 -0.81 -11.96
C ASP A 41 9.87 -0.63 -13.37
N VAL A 42 11.06 -1.18 -13.60
CA VAL A 42 11.58 -1.34 -14.98
C VAL A 42 10.93 -2.55 -15.62
N ALA A 43 10.15 -2.30 -16.68
CA ALA A 43 9.26 -3.27 -17.26
C ALA A 43 9.97 -4.56 -17.72
N ASN A 44 9.35 -5.70 -17.42
CA ASN A 44 9.78 -7.04 -17.82
C ASN A 44 11.21 -7.40 -17.41
N PHE A 45 11.76 -6.78 -16.36
CA PHE A 45 13.16 -6.95 -15.95
C PHE A 45 14.16 -6.66 -17.08
N SER A 46 13.76 -5.89 -18.09
CA SER A 46 14.59 -5.61 -19.25
C SER A 46 15.91 -4.98 -18.81
N THR A 47 17.01 -5.35 -19.45
CA THR A 47 18.32 -4.72 -19.27
C THR A 47 18.72 -3.85 -20.46
N ALA A 48 17.83 -3.68 -21.44
CA ALA A 48 18.06 -2.88 -22.64
C ALA A 48 17.85 -1.39 -22.37
N ASP A 49 18.56 -0.56 -23.14
CA ASP A 49 18.29 0.87 -23.22
C ASP A 49 16.89 1.12 -23.82
N GLY A 50 16.20 2.13 -23.30
CA GLY A 50 14.85 2.49 -23.72
C GLY A 50 13.76 1.62 -23.11
N ALA A 51 14.09 0.71 -22.18
CA ALA A 51 13.04 -0.04 -21.48
C ALA A 51 12.17 0.89 -20.64
N ASP A 52 10.88 0.57 -20.62
CA ASP A 52 9.86 1.33 -19.92
C ASP A 52 10.04 1.38 -18.41
N VAL A 53 9.64 2.50 -17.81
CA VAL A 53 9.52 2.65 -16.36
C VAL A 53 8.06 2.93 -16.03
N MET A 54 7.44 1.96 -15.37
CA MET A 54 6.02 1.98 -15.00
C MET A 54 5.89 1.85 -13.48
N GLN A 55 4.66 1.75 -12.99
CA GLN A 55 4.41 1.30 -11.63
C GLN A 55 3.89 -0.15 -11.60
N TRP A 56 4.22 -0.90 -10.56
CA TRP A 56 3.69 -2.25 -10.34
C TRP A 56 3.50 -2.54 -8.84
N PHE A 57 2.81 -3.62 -8.48
CA PHE A 57 2.76 -4.05 -7.08
C PHE A 57 4.16 -4.25 -6.51
N VAL A 58 4.35 -3.96 -5.22
CA VAL A 58 5.65 -4.12 -4.56
C VAL A 58 5.98 -5.60 -4.38
N LEU A 59 6.70 -6.17 -5.34
CA LEU A 59 7.22 -7.53 -5.31
C LEU A 59 8.71 -7.54 -4.95
N GLY A 60 9.40 -6.40 -5.03
CA GLY A 60 10.79 -6.24 -4.61
C GLY A 60 11.80 -7.02 -5.43
N GLY A 61 11.46 -7.34 -6.69
CA GLY A 61 12.44 -7.78 -7.67
C GLY A 61 13.53 -6.72 -7.86
N ASN A 62 14.71 -7.10 -8.36
CA ASN A 62 15.81 -6.16 -8.55
C ASN A 62 15.50 -5.06 -9.59
N ASN A 63 14.48 -5.25 -10.43
CA ASN A 63 13.92 -4.24 -11.35
C ASN A 63 13.07 -3.17 -10.65
N GLN A 64 12.67 -3.39 -9.38
CA GLN A 64 11.96 -2.44 -8.53
C GLN A 64 12.87 -1.83 -7.44
N GLN A 65 14.14 -2.23 -7.41
CA GLN A 65 15.12 -1.70 -6.48
C GLN A 65 16.04 -0.73 -7.21
N PHE A 66 16.28 0.43 -6.61
CA PHE A 66 17.08 1.49 -7.19
C PHE A 66 18.18 1.93 -6.21
N ASP A 67 19.41 2.01 -6.71
CA ASP A 67 20.51 2.66 -6.03
C ASP A 67 20.39 4.18 -6.26
N VAL A 68 19.95 4.88 -5.21
CA VAL A 68 19.77 6.34 -5.18
C VAL A 68 21.02 6.94 -4.58
N THR A 69 21.74 7.72 -5.39
CA THR A 69 23.04 8.30 -5.02
C THR A 69 22.98 9.81 -5.10
N ALA A 70 23.24 10.48 -3.98
CA ALA A 70 23.38 11.93 -3.91
C ALA A 70 24.67 12.36 -4.62
N LEU A 71 24.58 13.44 -5.41
CA LEU A 71 25.67 14.03 -6.17
C LEU A 71 26.09 15.35 -5.52
N SER A 72 27.28 15.84 -5.85
CA SER A 72 27.90 17.00 -5.19
C SER A 72 27.17 18.33 -5.39
N ASP A 73 26.29 18.44 -6.38
CA ASP A 73 25.50 19.64 -6.65
C ASP A 73 24.06 19.57 -6.11
N GLY A 74 23.78 18.60 -5.23
CA GLY A 74 22.46 18.44 -4.59
C GLY A 74 21.44 17.65 -5.41
N THR A 75 21.78 17.21 -6.62
CA THR A 75 20.94 16.28 -7.40
C THR A 75 21.26 14.82 -7.06
N TYR A 76 20.47 13.89 -7.62
CA TYR A 76 20.59 12.46 -7.43
C TYR A 76 20.69 11.74 -8.77
N SER A 77 21.43 10.63 -8.81
CA SER A 77 21.22 9.57 -9.80
C SER A 77 20.34 8.49 -9.20
N ILE A 78 19.39 7.96 -9.98
CA ILE A 78 18.54 6.83 -9.59
C ILE A 78 18.82 5.70 -10.59
N ARG A 79 19.41 4.60 -10.13
CA ARG A 79 19.85 3.50 -11.01
C ARG A 79 19.22 2.18 -10.65
N ALA A 80 18.64 1.49 -11.62
CA ALA A 80 18.01 0.19 -11.41
C ALA A 80 19.08 -0.86 -11.05
N VAL A 81 18.83 -1.63 -9.99
CA VAL A 81 19.82 -2.54 -9.42
C VAL A 81 20.13 -3.71 -10.35
N HIS A 82 19.14 -4.22 -11.09
CA HIS A 82 19.33 -5.38 -11.98
C HIS A 82 20.15 -5.06 -13.22
N SER A 83 20.10 -3.84 -13.74
CA SER A 83 20.73 -3.45 -15.01
C SER A 83 21.90 -2.48 -14.84
N GLY A 84 22.01 -1.80 -13.70
CA GLY A 84 22.95 -0.71 -13.45
C GLY A 84 22.64 0.58 -14.23
N LYS A 85 21.55 0.61 -15.00
CA LYS A 85 21.13 1.74 -15.84
C LYS A 85 20.38 2.79 -15.04
N ALA A 86 20.43 4.04 -15.48
CA ALA A 86 19.76 5.15 -14.82
C ALA A 86 18.34 5.34 -15.32
N LEU A 87 17.48 5.88 -14.46
CA LEU A 87 16.27 6.57 -14.91
C LEU A 87 16.68 7.76 -15.79
N ASP A 88 16.04 7.86 -16.94
CA ASP A 88 16.37 8.78 -18.02
C ASP A 88 15.10 9.49 -18.50
N LEU A 89 15.16 10.81 -18.58
CA LEU A 89 14.17 11.62 -19.29
C LEU A 89 14.34 11.41 -20.79
N TYR A 90 13.55 10.49 -21.33
CA TYR A 90 13.77 9.93 -22.65
C TYR A 90 13.70 10.97 -23.76
N GLY A 91 14.64 10.87 -24.70
CA GLY A 91 14.75 11.78 -25.84
C GLY A 91 15.04 13.25 -25.44
N TRP A 92 15.55 13.49 -24.23
CA TRP A 92 15.73 14.84 -23.66
C TRP A 92 14.44 15.69 -23.71
N ASN A 93 13.27 15.02 -23.66
CA ASN A 93 12.00 15.68 -23.87
C ASN A 93 11.58 16.48 -22.62
N THR A 94 11.67 17.81 -22.72
CA THR A 94 11.23 18.71 -21.65
C THR A 94 9.78 19.16 -21.88
N ASN A 95 8.86 18.24 -22.19
CA ASN A 95 7.43 18.53 -22.32
C ASN A 95 6.60 17.67 -21.36
N ASP A 96 5.37 18.10 -21.10
CA ASP A 96 4.44 17.31 -20.30
C ASP A 96 4.08 16.02 -21.05
N GLY A 97 4.01 14.91 -20.33
CA GLY A 97 3.88 13.57 -20.90
C GLY A 97 5.19 12.98 -21.42
N ALA A 98 6.34 13.61 -21.16
CA ALA A 98 7.63 13.00 -21.48
C ALA A 98 7.83 11.71 -20.68
N GLU A 99 8.33 10.67 -21.35
CA GLU A 99 8.46 9.34 -20.75
C GLU A 99 9.70 9.25 -19.87
N VAL A 100 9.61 8.42 -18.83
CA VAL A 100 10.77 7.95 -18.07
C VAL A 100 11.14 6.57 -18.61
N ARG A 101 12.38 6.40 -19.05
CA ARG A 101 12.91 5.10 -19.51
C ARG A 101 14.17 4.78 -18.70
N GLN A 102 14.64 3.54 -18.76
CA GLN A 102 16.02 3.26 -18.33
C GLN A 102 17.00 3.48 -19.50
N TRP A 103 18.21 3.95 -19.19
CA TRP A 103 19.29 4.08 -20.16
C TRP A 103 20.67 3.94 -19.53
N THR A 104 21.67 3.57 -20.33
CA THR A 104 23.08 3.57 -19.96
C THR A 104 23.45 4.90 -19.29
N TYR A 105 23.99 4.82 -18.07
CA TYR A 105 24.30 6.01 -17.27
C TYR A 105 25.52 6.75 -17.83
N THR A 106 25.31 8.02 -18.19
CA THR A 106 26.35 8.94 -18.70
C THR A 106 26.61 10.11 -17.74
N GLY A 107 25.72 10.33 -16.76
CA GLY A 107 25.78 11.49 -15.87
C GLY A 107 25.23 12.78 -16.48
N ALA A 108 24.64 12.71 -17.68
CA ALA A 108 24.00 13.85 -18.34
C ALA A 108 22.76 14.35 -17.56
N ASP A 109 22.36 15.59 -17.79
CA ASP A 109 21.32 16.26 -17.01
C ASP A 109 19.91 15.62 -17.15
N ASN A 110 19.63 14.88 -18.23
CA ASN A 110 18.40 14.09 -18.38
C ASN A 110 18.35 12.84 -17.46
N GLN A 111 19.46 12.49 -16.80
CA GLN A 111 19.56 11.34 -15.89
C GLN A 111 19.73 11.78 -14.42
N ARG A 112 19.45 13.05 -14.14
CA ARG A 112 19.68 13.67 -12.83
C ARG A 112 18.39 14.25 -12.28
N TRP A 113 18.20 14.06 -10.98
CA TRP A 113 16.92 14.29 -10.34
C TRP A 113 17.08 15.12 -9.07
N TYR A 114 16.19 16.07 -8.83
CA TYR A 114 15.99 16.65 -7.51
C TYR A 114 14.98 15.78 -6.75
N ILE A 115 15.29 15.43 -5.50
CA ILE A 115 14.39 14.71 -4.61
C ILE A 115 14.03 15.67 -3.48
N ASN A 116 12.84 16.27 -3.57
CA ASN A 116 12.41 17.35 -2.67
C ASN A 116 11.46 16.79 -1.61
N ASP A 117 11.77 16.99 -0.34
CA ASP A 117 10.88 16.60 0.77
C ASP A 117 9.61 17.45 0.76
N THR A 118 8.46 16.80 0.86
CA THR A 118 7.12 17.42 0.90
C THR A 118 6.42 17.23 2.26
N GLY A 119 7.14 16.66 3.23
CA GLY A 119 6.65 16.33 4.56
C GLY A 119 6.05 14.92 4.65
N ASN A 120 5.92 14.43 5.88
CA ASN A 120 5.36 13.11 6.19
C ASN A 120 6.06 11.93 5.46
N ASN A 121 7.36 12.05 5.19
CA ASN A 121 8.19 11.08 4.45
C ASN A 121 7.79 10.86 2.98
N TYR A 122 7.16 11.87 2.36
CA TYR A 122 6.90 11.87 0.93
C TYR A 122 7.75 12.92 0.22
N TYR A 123 8.11 12.63 -1.02
CA TYR A 123 9.02 13.43 -1.83
C TYR A 123 8.45 13.62 -3.23
N SER A 124 8.72 14.76 -3.85
CA SER A 124 8.63 14.88 -5.30
C SER A 124 9.97 14.52 -5.93
N ILE A 125 9.92 13.90 -7.11
CA ILE A 125 11.11 13.59 -7.92
C ILE A 125 11.02 14.45 -9.17
N THR A 126 11.92 15.44 -9.30
CA THR A 126 11.89 16.41 -10.39
C THR A 126 13.11 16.24 -11.28
N ALA A 127 12.92 16.17 -12.60
CA ALA A 127 14.04 16.11 -13.53
C ALA A 127 14.88 17.40 -13.46
N LYS A 128 16.19 17.26 -13.38
CA LYS A 128 17.11 18.41 -13.48
C LYS A 128 16.93 19.11 -14.82
N LEU A 129 16.84 18.33 -15.90
CA LEU A 129 16.52 18.83 -17.22
C LEU A 129 15.02 19.13 -17.33
N GLY A 130 14.66 20.38 -17.58
CA GLY A 130 13.29 20.80 -17.87
C GLY A 130 12.33 20.91 -16.67
N GLY A 131 12.74 20.50 -15.45
CA GLY A 131 12.05 20.84 -14.20
C GLY A 131 10.68 20.19 -13.95
N ARG A 132 10.31 19.14 -14.70
CA ARG A 132 9.05 18.41 -14.49
C ARG A 132 9.15 17.39 -13.38
N ALA A 133 8.01 17.05 -12.77
CA ALA A 133 7.90 16.05 -11.73
C ALA A 133 7.47 14.69 -12.28
N MET A 134 8.02 13.62 -11.71
CA MET A 134 7.63 12.24 -11.98
C MET A 134 6.20 12.00 -11.48
N ASP A 135 5.34 11.53 -12.37
CA ASP A 135 3.89 11.51 -12.25
C ASP A 135 3.35 10.14 -12.68
N VAL A 136 2.50 9.56 -11.82
CA VAL A 136 1.65 8.43 -12.20
C VAL A 136 0.60 8.92 -13.19
N TRP A 137 0.81 8.61 -14.48
CA TRP A 137 0.06 9.21 -15.57
C TRP A 137 -1.45 8.99 -15.41
N GLN A 138 -2.21 10.09 -15.56
CA GLN A 138 -3.68 10.11 -15.42
C GLN A 138 -4.19 9.59 -14.06
N MET A 139 -3.34 9.58 -13.02
CA MET A 139 -3.67 9.01 -11.71
C MET A 139 -4.12 7.53 -11.81
N ASN A 140 -3.61 6.82 -12.83
CA ASN A 140 -4.00 5.44 -13.06
C ASN A 140 -3.37 4.53 -11.99
N MET A 141 -4.23 3.89 -11.19
CA MET A 141 -3.81 3.07 -10.06
C MET A 141 -3.57 1.60 -10.42
N TYR A 142 -3.82 1.18 -11.66
CA TYR A 142 -3.60 -0.19 -12.09
C TYR A 142 -2.10 -0.51 -12.13
N ALA A 143 -1.74 -1.74 -11.79
CA ALA A 143 -0.39 -2.25 -12.04
C ALA A 143 -0.12 -2.22 -13.55
N GLY A 144 1.04 -1.70 -13.93
CA GLY A 144 1.45 -1.48 -15.32
C GLY A 144 1.13 -0.08 -15.85
N ALA A 145 0.57 0.80 -15.02
CA ALA A 145 0.35 2.18 -15.42
C ALA A 145 1.67 2.94 -15.57
N GLU A 146 1.73 3.74 -16.63
CA GLU A 146 2.89 4.55 -17.04
C GLU A 146 3.31 5.56 -15.97
N VAL A 147 4.62 5.79 -15.87
CA VAL A 147 5.21 6.85 -15.07
C VAL A 147 5.89 7.85 -16.00
N ASN A 148 5.30 9.04 -16.09
CA ASN A 148 5.73 10.10 -17.01
C ASN A 148 6.15 11.35 -16.26
N MET A 149 6.62 12.35 -16.99
CA MET A 149 6.95 13.66 -16.47
C MET A 149 5.82 14.64 -16.73
N PHE A 150 5.46 15.42 -15.72
CA PHE A 150 4.43 16.44 -15.84
C PHE A 150 4.77 17.68 -15.02
N SER A 151 4.14 18.81 -15.35
CA SER A 151 4.19 20.03 -14.55
C SER A 151 3.83 19.72 -13.08
N TYR A 152 4.62 20.23 -12.14
CA TYR A 152 4.39 19.94 -10.72
C TYR A 152 3.09 20.57 -10.23
N TRP A 153 2.17 19.75 -9.74
CA TRP A 153 0.88 20.16 -9.18
C TRP A 153 0.67 19.65 -7.74
N GLY A 154 1.57 18.81 -7.22
CA GLY A 154 1.71 18.52 -5.79
C GLY A 154 0.70 17.52 -5.20
N GLY A 155 -0.13 16.86 -6.00
CA GLY A 155 -0.99 15.80 -5.48
C GLY A 155 -0.37 14.41 -5.52
N ALA A 156 -1.12 13.43 -5.04
CA ALA A 156 -0.59 12.12 -4.68
C ALA A 156 0.05 11.33 -5.82
N GLY A 157 -0.30 11.60 -7.08
CA GLY A 157 0.33 10.99 -8.26
C GLY A 157 1.78 11.42 -8.48
N GLN A 158 2.22 12.54 -7.90
CA GLN A 158 3.59 13.07 -8.02
C GLN A 158 4.43 12.91 -6.75
N LEU A 159 3.87 12.24 -5.74
CA LEU A 159 4.50 12.08 -4.45
C LEU A 159 4.90 10.63 -4.25
N TRP A 160 6.13 10.44 -3.79
CA TRP A 160 6.79 9.16 -3.70
C TRP A 160 7.38 8.97 -2.30
N ALA A 161 7.34 7.75 -1.79
CA ALA A 161 8.05 7.37 -0.60
C ALA A 161 9.24 6.47 -0.95
N PHE A 162 10.32 6.64 -0.20
CA PHE A 162 11.54 5.87 -0.36
C PHE A 162 11.61 4.80 0.71
N GLN A 163 11.18 3.58 0.37
CA GLN A 163 11.28 2.43 1.26
C GLN A 163 12.71 1.87 1.18
N LYS A 164 13.53 2.15 2.19
CA LYS A 164 14.92 1.69 2.21
C LYS A 164 14.94 0.16 2.25
N VAL A 165 15.69 -0.46 1.34
CA VAL A 165 15.82 -1.92 1.30
C VAL A 165 16.51 -2.38 2.58
N GLY A 166 15.88 -3.34 3.25
CA GLY A 166 16.36 -3.96 4.47
C GLY A 166 16.78 -5.40 4.27
N SER A 167 16.96 -6.10 5.39
CA SER A 167 17.39 -7.49 5.41
C SER A 167 16.40 -8.37 6.18
N ALA A 168 16.43 -9.67 5.90
CA ALA A 168 15.54 -10.63 6.54
C ALA A 168 15.67 -10.67 8.08
N SER A 169 16.76 -10.16 8.67
CA SER A 169 16.90 -10.08 10.13
C SER A 169 15.92 -9.09 10.78
N GLU A 170 15.33 -8.17 10.01
CA GLU A 170 14.32 -7.23 10.50
C GLU A 170 12.93 -7.86 10.63
N CYS A 171 12.69 -9.01 9.99
CA CYS A 171 11.45 -9.76 10.13
C CYS A 171 11.49 -10.62 11.40
N VAL A 172 11.19 -9.99 12.52
CA VAL A 172 11.03 -10.64 13.84
C VAL A 172 9.64 -10.33 14.39
N ALA A 173 9.08 -11.27 15.15
CA ALA A 173 7.76 -11.10 15.75
C ALA A 173 7.73 -9.89 16.69
N GLY A 174 6.71 -9.05 16.57
CA GLY A 174 6.57 -7.77 17.29
C GLY A 174 7.32 -6.59 16.66
N ALA A 175 8.02 -6.78 15.54
CA ALA A 175 8.76 -5.67 14.91
C ALA A 175 7.83 -4.59 14.34
N THR A 176 8.30 -3.34 14.42
CA THR A 176 7.73 -2.22 13.67
C THR A 176 8.69 -1.80 12.55
N LEU A 177 8.22 -1.83 11.31
CA LEU A 177 8.97 -1.39 10.14
C LEU A 177 8.44 -0.04 9.66
N THR A 178 9.35 0.93 9.47
CA THR A 178 9.01 2.29 9.02
C THR A 178 9.84 2.69 7.81
N ASN A 179 9.19 3.01 6.69
CA ASN A 179 9.84 3.30 5.40
C ASN A 179 10.85 2.22 4.99
N ARG A 180 10.46 0.94 5.11
CA ARG A 180 11.29 -0.22 4.75
C ARG A 180 10.65 -1.06 3.67
N PHE A 181 11.49 -1.62 2.79
CA PHE A 181 11.15 -2.82 2.03
C PHE A 181 11.96 -3.98 2.60
N VAL A 182 11.30 -5.05 3.06
CA VAL A 182 11.99 -6.21 3.65
C VAL A 182 11.51 -7.52 3.01
N ASN A 183 12.44 -8.22 2.35
CA ASN A 183 12.24 -9.62 2.00
C ASN A 183 12.63 -10.50 3.19
N CYS A 184 11.66 -11.15 3.81
CA CYS A 184 11.87 -11.96 5.01
C CYS A 184 12.48 -13.34 4.73
N GLY A 185 12.72 -13.70 3.46
CA GLY A 185 13.44 -14.91 3.08
C GLY A 185 12.72 -16.23 3.43
N GLY A 186 11.39 -16.22 3.54
CA GLY A 186 10.58 -17.39 3.85
C GLY A 186 10.51 -17.74 5.34
N LYS A 187 11.03 -16.87 6.22
CA LYS A 187 10.99 -17.08 7.68
C LYS A 187 9.58 -17.31 8.20
N THR A 188 9.47 -18.23 9.16
CA THR A 188 8.27 -18.38 9.99
C THR A 188 8.46 -17.57 11.27
N ILE A 189 7.53 -16.66 11.54
CA ILE A 189 7.49 -15.84 12.76
C ILE A 189 6.12 -15.97 13.41
N GLY A 190 6.03 -15.71 14.70
CA GLY A 190 4.77 -15.73 15.42
C GLY A 190 4.95 -15.23 16.84
N LEU A 191 3.86 -14.76 17.43
CA LEU A 191 3.78 -14.47 18.86
C LEU A 191 3.07 -15.65 19.53
N SER A 192 1.86 -15.44 20.03
CA SER A 192 0.98 -16.46 20.57
C SER A 192 -0.40 -16.35 19.94
N CYS A 193 -1.23 -17.36 20.15
CA CYS A 193 -2.65 -17.26 19.86
C CYS A 193 -3.47 -17.70 21.08
N ALA A 194 -4.08 -16.73 21.75
CA ALA A 194 -5.00 -16.97 22.86
C ALA A 194 -6.44 -16.76 22.39
N SER A 195 -7.30 -17.76 22.51
CA SER A 195 -8.63 -17.81 21.88
C SER A 195 -9.64 -16.71 22.27
N ASN A 196 -9.34 -15.83 23.24
CA ASN A 196 -10.29 -14.86 23.80
C ASN A 196 -9.65 -13.50 24.17
N SER A 197 -8.56 -13.08 23.52
CA SER A 197 -7.85 -11.84 23.90
C SER A 197 -7.93 -10.77 22.82
N GLU A 198 -8.70 -9.71 23.09
CA GLU A 198 -8.79 -8.46 22.29
C GLU A 198 -7.54 -7.55 22.43
N THR A 199 -6.48 -8.05 23.08
CA THR A 199 -5.27 -7.28 23.42
C THR A 199 -4.02 -7.88 22.77
N GLN A 200 -4.18 -8.77 21.80
CA GLN A 200 -3.06 -9.40 21.12
C GLN A 200 -2.26 -8.35 20.34
N LEU A 201 -0.94 -8.51 20.35
CA LEU A 201 -0.06 -7.65 19.57
C LEU A 201 -0.03 -8.14 18.12
N ALA A 202 0.13 -7.24 17.16
CA ALA A 202 0.47 -7.66 15.81
C ALA A 202 1.83 -8.34 15.76
N VAL A 203 1.94 -9.41 14.97
CA VAL A 203 3.20 -10.08 14.68
C VAL A 203 4.14 -9.15 13.92
N LEU A 204 3.62 -8.28 13.06
CA LEU A 204 4.37 -7.20 12.42
C LEU A 204 3.53 -5.93 12.34
N THR A 205 4.15 -4.77 12.57
CA THR A 205 3.54 -3.47 12.35
C THR A 205 4.28 -2.72 11.24
N LEU A 206 3.56 -2.28 10.23
CA LEU A 206 4.09 -1.58 9.06
C LEU A 206 3.65 -0.11 9.08
N ARG A 207 4.59 0.78 8.81
CA ARG A 207 4.37 2.21 8.57
C ARG A 207 5.04 2.55 7.25
N ASN A 208 4.23 2.78 6.23
CA ASN A 208 4.67 3.09 4.88
C ASN A 208 5.76 2.11 4.39
N SER A 209 5.55 0.82 4.66
CA SER A 209 6.55 -0.24 4.52
C SER A 209 5.96 -1.46 3.82
N SER A 210 6.79 -2.15 3.06
CA SER A 210 6.41 -3.35 2.34
C SER A 210 7.24 -4.53 2.80
N ILE A 211 6.62 -5.69 2.91
CA ILE A 211 7.29 -6.94 3.24
C ILE A 211 6.97 -7.99 2.21
N ARG A 212 7.84 -8.99 2.10
CA ARG A 212 7.53 -10.19 1.34
C ARG A 212 8.11 -11.48 1.88
N ASN A 213 7.55 -12.61 1.43
CA ASN A 213 8.05 -13.95 1.71
C ASN A 213 8.16 -14.23 3.22
N VAL A 214 7.06 -14.08 3.96
CA VAL A 214 7.02 -14.38 5.40
C VAL A 214 5.86 -15.30 5.71
N LYS A 215 6.06 -16.18 6.69
CA LYS A 215 5.03 -17.08 7.18
C LYS A 215 4.69 -16.73 8.62
N LEU A 216 3.41 -16.62 8.94
CA LEU A 216 2.94 -16.54 10.31
C LEU A 216 2.66 -17.96 10.83
N ALA A 217 3.22 -18.29 11.99
CA ALA A 217 3.08 -19.59 12.62
C ALA A 217 1.62 -19.87 13.01
N ALA A 218 1.15 -21.11 12.87
CA ALA A 218 -0.23 -21.48 13.18
C ALA A 218 -0.61 -21.18 14.65
N ASN A 219 0.26 -21.56 15.59
CA ASN A 219 0.07 -21.31 17.02
C ASN A 219 0.46 -19.90 17.48
N GLY A 220 0.86 -19.03 16.54
CA GLY A 220 1.45 -17.72 16.82
C GLY A 220 0.92 -16.60 15.94
N GLY A 221 -0.27 -16.78 15.35
CA GLY A 221 -0.88 -15.82 14.43
C GLY A 221 -1.17 -14.45 15.07
N SER A 222 -1.49 -14.41 16.37
CA SER A 222 -1.80 -13.19 17.13
C SER A 222 -2.81 -12.28 16.40
N ASP A 223 -2.71 -10.95 16.55
CA ASP A 223 -3.47 -9.96 15.77
C ASP A 223 -2.83 -9.72 14.37
N GLY A 224 -2.29 -10.77 13.76
CA GLY A 224 -1.79 -10.78 12.39
C GLY A 224 -0.74 -9.71 12.08
N ILE A 225 -0.90 -9.04 10.93
CA ILE A 225 -0.03 -7.93 10.48
C ILE A 225 -0.82 -6.63 10.41
N HIS A 226 -0.28 -5.55 10.97
CA HIS A 226 -0.90 -4.23 10.92
C HIS A 226 -0.26 -3.31 9.90
N CYS A 227 -1.08 -2.64 9.09
CA CYS A 227 -0.67 -1.43 8.38
C CYS A 227 -1.18 -0.21 9.14
N ASN A 228 -0.30 0.50 9.86
CA ASN A 228 -0.68 1.57 10.78
C ASN A 228 -0.65 2.98 10.18
N SER A 229 0.08 3.20 9.09
CA SER A 229 0.15 4.52 8.44
C SER A 229 0.81 4.41 7.06
N GLY A 230 0.48 5.32 6.14
CA GLY A 230 1.01 5.31 4.77
C GLY A 230 0.56 4.08 3.96
N ASN A 231 1.35 3.72 2.95
CA ASN A 231 1.03 2.57 2.10
C ASN A 231 1.84 1.34 2.52
N CYS A 232 1.18 0.20 2.69
CA CYS A 232 1.83 -1.06 3.07
C CYS A 232 1.52 -2.16 2.06
N THR A 233 2.54 -2.94 1.68
CA THR A 233 2.36 -4.13 0.83
C THR A 233 2.78 -5.40 1.57
N LEU A 234 1.93 -6.41 1.52
CA LEU A 234 2.13 -7.76 2.03
C LEU A 234 2.18 -8.72 0.83
N ALA A 235 3.39 -8.99 0.33
CA ALA A 235 3.58 -9.87 -0.83
C ALA A 235 3.98 -11.29 -0.39
N ASP A 236 3.39 -12.32 -0.98
CA ASP A 236 3.77 -13.72 -0.72
C ASP A 236 3.76 -14.09 0.79
N VAL A 237 2.79 -13.55 1.53
CA VAL A 237 2.63 -13.83 2.97
C VAL A 237 1.76 -15.08 3.16
N VAL A 238 2.20 -15.98 4.04
CA VAL A 238 1.47 -17.22 4.37
C VAL A 238 1.02 -17.18 5.82
N TRP A 239 -0.29 -17.18 6.06
CA TRP A 239 -0.86 -17.38 7.39
C TRP A 239 -1.20 -18.86 7.55
N ASN A 240 -0.42 -19.59 8.36
CA ASN A 240 -0.59 -21.04 8.52
C ASN A 240 -1.84 -21.40 9.33
N ASP A 241 -2.27 -20.53 10.24
CA ASP A 241 -3.59 -20.55 10.86
C ASP A 241 -3.87 -19.13 11.39
N ILE A 242 -5.01 -18.55 11.01
CA ILE A 242 -5.40 -17.22 11.46
C ILE A 242 -5.84 -17.31 12.92
N CYS A 243 -5.28 -16.44 13.76
CA CYS A 243 -5.72 -16.34 15.15
C CYS A 243 -6.89 -15.37 15.30
N GLU A 244 -6.64 -14.06 15.36
CA GLU A 244 -7.69 -13.04 15.37
C GLU A 244 -8.05 -12.65 13.93
N ASP A 245 -7.14 -11.90 13.29
CA ASP A 245 -7.21 -11.49 11.89
C ASP A 245 -5.88 -11.82 11.19
N ALA A 246 -5.89 -12.00 9.87
CA ALA A 246 -4.64 -12.17 9.12
C ALA A 246 -3.89 -10.84 9.00
N ALA A 247 -4.61 -9.78 8.61
CA ALA A 247 -4.05 -8.43 8.56
C ALA A 247 -5.12 -7.35 8.77
N THR A 248 -4.68 -6.23 9.33
CA THR A 248 -5.56 -5.11 9.68
C THR A 248 -5.06 -3.80 9.08
N ASN A 249 -5.90 -3.15 8.27
CA ASN A 249 -5.65 -1.81 7.76
C ASN A 249 -6.12 -0.76 8.78
N LYS A 250 -5.14 -0.09 9.41
CA LYS A 250 -5.31 1.02 10.36
C LYS A 250 -4.75 2.32 9.79
N SER A 251 -4.42 2.36 8.50
CA SER A 251 -3.78 3.50 7.83
C SER A 251 -4.80 4.49 7.27
N GLU A 252 -5.14 5.53 8.03
CA GLU A 252 -6.04 6.59 7.56
C GLU A 252 -5.47 7.32 6.34
N GLY A 253 -6.27 7.40 5.27
CA GLY A 253 -5.83 7.94 3.99
C GLY A 253 -4.89 7.03 3.17
N GLY A 254 -4.51 5.85 3.69
CA GLY A 254 -3.51 4.97 3.08
C GLY A 254 -4.07 3.71 2.44
N THR A 255 -3.17 2.93 1.85
CA THR A 255 -3.49 1.67 1.16
C THR A 255 -2.76 0.48 1.81
N MET A 256 -3.49 -0.61 2.07
CA MET A 256 -2.91 -1.91 2.40
C MET A 256 -3.13 -2.88 1.24
N THR A 257 -2.05 -3.34 0.62
CA THR A 257 -2.09 -4.24 -0.53
C THR A 257 -1.61 -5.64 -0.13
N ILE A 258 -2.40 -6.65 -0.45
CA ILE A 258 -2.06 -8.06 -0.35
C ILE A 258 -1.88 -8.57 -1.78
N VAL A 259 -0.71 -9.14 -2.09
CA VAL A 259 -0.42 -9.66 -3.43
C VAL A 259 0.17 -11.06 -3.35
N GLY A 260 -0.53 -12.03 -3.93
CA GLY A 260 -0.20 -13.45 -3.78
C GLY A 260 -0.39 -13.92 -2.34
N GLY A 261 0.38 -14.93 -1.93
CA GLY A 261 0.28 -15.51 -0.59
C GLY A 261 -0.97 -16.34 -0.35
N SER A 262 -1.14 -16.80 0.89
CA SER A 262 -2.26 -17.65 1.27
C SER A 262 -2.63 -17.51 2.74
N ALA A 263 -3.90 -17.68 3.05
CA ALA A 263 -4.35 -17.77 4.44
C ALA A 263 -5.16 -19.05 4.68
N TYR A 264 -4.85 -19.74 5.76
CA TYR A 264 -5.62 -20.87 6.27
C TYR A 264 -6.33 -20.47 7.56
N ASN A 265 -7.53 -21.00 7.76
CA ASN A 265 -8.24 -20.97 9.03
C ASN A 265 -9.06 -22.26 9.18
N ALA A 266 -9.41 -22.63 10.40
CA ALA A 266 -10.21 -23.80 10.71
C ALA A 266 -11.28 -23.50 11.76
N SER A 267 -12.45 -24.12 11.61
CA SER A 267 -13.48 -24.11 12.65
C SER A 267 -13.24 -25.22 13.68
N GLY A 268 -13.44 -24.91 14.95
CA GLY A 268 -13.43 -25.91 16.04
C GLY A 268 -12.03 -26.21 16.57
N SER A 269 -11.23 -26.97 15.82
CA SER A 269 -9.88 -27.40 16.24
C SER A 269 -8.75 -26.44 15.82
N GLY A 270 -9.10 -25.31 15.19
CA GLY A 270 -8.14 -24.27 14.78
C GLY A 270 -7.72 -23.37 15.95
N TYR A 271 -6.66 -22.61 15.72
CA TYR A 271 -6.29 -21.52 16.62
C TYR A 271 -7.29 -20.34 16.47
N GLY A 272 -7.40 -19.47 17.48
CA GLY A 272 -8.21 -18.25 17.36
C GLY A 272 -9.73 -18.41 17.55
N GLY A 273 -10.24 -19.64 17.56
CA GLY A 273 -11.65 -19.93 17.83
C GLY A 273 -12.51 -19.93 16.57
N THR A 274 -13.60 -19.17 16.56
CA THR A 274 -14.52 -19.16 15.40
C THR A 274 -13.96 -18.23 14.32
N PRO A 275 -13.77 -18.71 13.08
CA PRO A 275 -13.30 -17.86 11.99
C PRO A 275 -14.20 -16.63 11.77
N ASP A 276 -13.65 -15.41 11.88
CA ASP A 276 -14.42 -14.16 11.68
C ASP A 276 -14.05 -13.44 10.38
N LYS A 277 -12.83 -12.93 10.26
CA LYS A 277 -12.38 -12.15 9.09
C LYS A 277 -10.90 -12.39 8.82
N ILE A 278 -10.55 -12.49 7.54
CA ILE A 278 -9.16 -12.57 7.10
C ILE A 278 -8.56 -11.17 7.16
N PHE A 279 -9.23 -10.19 6.52
CA PHE A 279 -8.75 -8.81 6.48
C PHE A 279 -9.71 -7.85 7.18
N GLN A 280 -9.23 -7.21 8.25
CA GLN A 280 -9.94 -6.18 8.98
C GLN A 280 -9.56 -4.79 8.45
N HIS A 281 -10.53 -3.87 8.40
CA HIS A 281 -10.31 -2.51 7.91
C HIS A 281 -10.97 -1.48 8.83
N ASN A 282 -10.13 -0.74 9.56
CA ASN A 282 -10.55 0.21 10.60
C ASN A 282 -10.40 1.67 10.16
N SER A 283 -9.34 1.97 9.40
CA SER A 283 -9.05 3.32 8.92
C SER A 283 -10.13 3.87 7.98
N LYS A 284 -10.22 5.20 7.87
CA LYS A 284 -11.12 5.92 6.97
C LYS A 284 -10.35 6.46 5.78
N ASN A 285 -11.07 6.80 4.70
CA ASN A 285 -10.49 7.31 3.45
C ASN A 285 -9.37 6.41 2.92
N SER A 286 -9.50 5.11 3.13
CA SER A 286 -8.42 4.14 2.96
C SER A 286 -8.89 2.95 2.14
N THR A 287 -7.92 2.23 1.61
CA THR A 287 -8.15 1.16 0.63
C THR A 287 -7.43 -0.11 1.05
N THR A 288 -8.11 -1.25 0.97
CA THR A 288 -7.47 -2.56 1.00
C THR A 288 -7.52 -3.16 -0.41
N ILE A 289 -6.39 -3.63 -0.93
CA ILE A 289 -6.30 -4.30 -2.23
C ILE A 289 -5.91 -5.75 -1.96
N VAL A 290 -6.61 -6.73 -2.55
CA VAL A 290 -6.26 -8.14 -2.51
C VAL A 290 -6.13 -8.64 -3.94
N ALA A 291 -4.92 -9.04 -4.33
CA ALA A 291 -4.60 -9.40 -5.69
C ALA A 291 -3.56 -10.51 -5.84
N GLY A 292 -3.14 -10.77 -7.07
CA GLY A 292 -1.97 -11.61 -7.38
C GLY A 292 -2.15 -13.09 -7.09
N GLY A 293 -3.38 -13.61 -7.13
CA GLY A 293 -3.65 -15.03 -6.88
C GLY A 293 -3.72 -15.40 -5.40
N PHE A 294 -3.92 -14.44 -4.48
CA PHE A 294 -4.12 -14.73 -3.06
C PHE A 294 -5.14 -15.85 -2.88
N THR A 295 -4.79 -16.84 -2.05
CA THR A 295 -5.61 -18.03 -1.85
C THR A 295 -6.02 -18.22 -0.39
N ALA A 296 -7.33 -18.20 -0.11
CA ALA A 296 -7.87 -18.60 1.19
C ALA A 296 -8.22 -20.09 1.18
N THR A 297 -7.85 -20.83 2.24
CA THR A 297 -8.09 -22.27 2.39
C THR A 297 -8.73 -22.59 3.73
N GLY A 298 -9.25 -23.81 3.89
CA GLY A 298 -9.90 -24.24 5.14
C GLY A 298 -11.30 -23.68 5.30
N THR A 299 -11.65 -23.22 6.51
CA THR A 299 -12.96 -22.65 6.85
C THR A 299 -12.76 -21.22 7.36
N ASN A 300 -13.35 -20.24 6.67
CA ASN A 300 -13.15 -18.83 6.93
C ASN A 300 -14.48 -18.12 7.24
N GLY A 301 -14.44 -17.02 7.97
CA GLY A 301 -15.62 -16.18 8.20
C GLY A 301 -15.87 -15.26 7.01
N LYS A 302 -15.03 -14.23 6.84
CA LYS A 302 -15.10 -13.23 5.76
C LYS A 302 -13.73 -12.99 5.15
N LEU A 303 -13.66 -12.71 3.85
CA LEU A 303 -12.39 -12.28 3.26
C LEU A 303 -12.04 -10.88 3.77
N TRP A 304 -13.00 -9.95 3.77
CA TRP A 304 -12.79 -8.57 4.19
C TRP A 304 -14.00 -7.98 4.91
N ARG A 305 -13.75 -7.16 5.94
CA ARG A 305 -14.78 -6.40 6.63
C ARG A 305 -14.34 -4.97 6.93
N SER A 306 -15.11 -4.00 6.43
CA SER A 306 -15.10 -2.63 6.98
C SER A 306 -15.62 -2.65 8.42
N CYS A 307 -14.96 -1.98 9.36
CA CYS A 307 -15.39 -2.05 10.75
C CYS A 307 -16.86 -1.60 10.95
N GLY A 308 -17.68 -2.47 11.52
CA GLY A 308 -19.13 -2.24 11.68
C GLY A 308 -19.50 -1.34 12.86
N ASN A 309 -18.70 -1.37 13.93
CA ASN A 309 -19.01 -0.74 15.22
C ASN A 309 -17.75 -0.21 15.94
N CYS A 310 -16.76 0.28 15.18
CA CYS A 310 -15.55 0.86 15.77
C CYS A 310 -15.86 2.14 16.57
N SER A 311 -14.95 2.52 17.48
CA SER A 311 -14.94 3.87 18.05
C SER A 311 -14.70 4.91 16.95
N SER A 312 -15.43 6.03 16.98
CA SER A 312 -15.34 7.07 15.93
C SER A 312 -15.48 6.48 14.52
N ASN A 313 -16.45 5.58 14.36
CA ASN A 313 -16.68 4.87 13.12
C ASN A 313 -17.07 5.83 11.99
N GLY A 314 -16.75 5.42 10.77
CA GLY A 314 -17.01 6.19 9.56
C GLY A 314 -16.40 5.50 8.34
N GLY A 315 -16.29 6.25 7.26
CA GLY A 315 -15.70 5.80 6.01
C GLY A 315 -15.38 7.01 5.11
N PRO A 316 -15.24 6.81 3.79
CA PRO A 316 -15.34 5.53 3.10
C PRO A 316 -14.17 4.60 3.41
N ARG A 317 -14.45 3.30 3.43
CA ARG A 317 -13.45 2.21 3.39
C ARG A 317 -13.63 1.43 2.10
N ASN A 318 -12.57 1.37 1.31
CA ASN A 318 -12.61 0.73 0.01
C ASN A 318 -11.94 -0.65 0.04
N LEU A 319 -12.49 -1.56 -0.75
CA LEU A 319 -11.92 -2.87 -1.05
C LEU A 319 -11.79 -3.02 -2.55
N LEU A 320 -10.65 -3.50 -3.01
CA LEU A 320 -10.42 -3.93 -4.38
C LEU A 320 -9.93 -5.38 -4.38
N VAL A 321 -10.68 -6.28 -5.02
CA VAL A 321 -10.33 -7.70 -5.16
C VAL A 321 -10.15 -8.02 -6.63
N TYR A 322 -8.97 -8.53 -6.99
CA TYR A 322 -8.63 -8.93 -8.36
C TYR A 322 -7.83 -10.21 -8.37
N ASP A 323 -8.32 -11.27 -9.00
CA ASP A 323 -7.57 -12.54 -9.09
C ASP A 323 -7.35 -13.19 -7.72
N VAL A 324 -8.45 -13.59 -7.08
CA VAL A 324 -8.44 -14.18 -5.74
C VAL A 324 -9.14 -15.53 -5.78
N ASN A 325 -8.56 -16.51 -5.07
CA ASN A 325 -9.08 -17.86 -4.98
C ASN A 325 -9.54 -18.16 -3.56
N ILE A 326 -10.79 -18.61 -3.40
CA ILE A 326 -11.31 -19.14 -2.15
C ILE A 326 -11.42 -20.66 -2.31
N ASN A 327 -10.37 -21.38 -1.94
CA ASN A 327 -10.30 -22.83 -1.98
C ASN A 327 -10.68 -23.45 -0.63
N GLY A 328 -11.88 -23.13 -0.16
CA GLY A 328 -12.36 -23.51 1.16
C GLY A 328 -13.79 -23.04 1.40
N ALA A 329 -14.31 -23.33 2.60
CA ALA A 329 -15.57 -22.75 3.05
C ALA A 329 -15.32 -21.29 3.48
N ILE A 330 -16.28 -20.41 3.16
CA ILE A 330 -16.27 -19.02 3.63
C ILE A 330 -17.70 -18.56 3.91
N GLY A 331 -17.91 -17.71 4.91
CA GLY A 331 -19.22 -17.16 5.26
C GLY A 331 -19.69 -16.07 4.29
N SER A 332 -18.84 -15.10 3.95
CA SER A 332 -19.06 -14.13 2.87
C SER A 332 -17.75 -13.53 2.37
N ILE A 333 -17.74 -12.82 1.23
CA ILE A 333 -16.51 -12.22 0.70
C ILE A 333 -16.26 -10.85 1.32
N ALA A 334 -17.16 -9.88 1.11
CA ALA A 334 -16.98 -8.50 1.55
C ALA A 334 -18.17 -8.02 2.38
N GLY A 335 -17.92 -7.31 3.47
CA GLY A 335 -18.93 -6.57 4.23
C GLY A 335 -18.69 -5.06 4.21
N ALA A 336 -19.48 -4.31 3.45
CA ALA A 336 -19.36 -2.86 3.28
C ALA A 336 -20.45 -2.08 4.03
N ASN A 337 -20.10 -0.99 4.71
CA ASN A 337 -21.08 -0.12 5.36
C ASN A 337 -21.59 0.96 4.39
N ARG A 338 -22.78 0.75 3.82
CA ARG A 338 -23.31 1.64 2.76
C ARG A 338 -23.49 3.09 3.23
N ASN A 339 -23.85 3.28 4.49
CA ASN A 339 -24.07 4.61 5.08
C ASN A 339 -22.78 5.41 5.32
N PHE A 340 -21.61 4.76 5.21
CA PHE A 340 -20.32 5.41 5.29
C PHE A 340 -19.64 5.59 3.92
N GLY A 341 -20.35 5.26 2.83
CA GLY A 341 -19.83 5.39 1.47
C GLY A 341 -18.78 4.34 1.10
N ASP A 342 -18.70 3.24 1.85
CA ASP A 342 -17.77 2.14 1.56
C ASP A 342 -18.04 1.58 0.16
N LYS A 343 -16.97 1.21 -0.55
CA LYS A 343 -17.04 0.60 -1.88
C LYS A 343 -16.17 -0.65 -1.98
N ALA A 344 -16.78 -1.77 -2.29
CA ALA A 344 -16.11 -3.03 -2.62
C ALA A 344 -16.21 -3.30 -4.13
N THR A 345 -15.07 -3.24 -4.82
CA THR A 345 -14.93 -3.61 -6.22
C THR A 345 -14.29 -4.99 -6.33
N ILE A 346 -14.98 -5.95 -6.94
CA ILE A 346 -14.54 -7.35 -7.00
C ILE A 346 -14.54 -7.81 -8.46
N ARG A 347 -13.41 -8.33 -8.95
CA ARG A 347 -13.23 -8.88 -10.29
C ARG A 347 -12.43 -10.18 -10.23
N ARG A 348 -12.70 -11.11 -11.14
CA ARG A 348 -11.95 -12.38 -11.30
C ARG A 348 -11.80 -13.14 -9.97
N LEU A 349 -12.89 -13.24 -9.21
CA LEU A 349 -12.96 -14.02 -7.99
C LEU A 349 -13.35 -15.47 -8.32
N LYS A 350 -12.61 -16.42 -7.77
CA LYS A 350 -12.90 -17.85 -7.89
C LYS A 350 -13.21 -18.45 -6.53
N ILE A 351 -14.32 -19.16 -6.41
CA ILE A 351 -14.74 -19.77 -5.13
C ILE A 351 -15.03 -21.26 -5.36
N LYS A 352 -14.46 -22.12 -4.51
CA LYS A 352 -14.69 -23.56 -4.57
C LYS A 352 -16.18 -23.87 -4.44
N ASN A 353 -16.71 -24.67 -5.37
CA ASN A 353 -18.11 -25.07 -5.43
C ASN A 353 -19.10 -23.87 -5.43
N TYR A 354 -18.70 -22.76 -6.04
CA TYR A 354 -19.54 -21.56 -6.07
C TYR A 354 -20.89 -21.85 -6.74
N VAL A 355 -21.95 -21.48 -6.03
CA VAL A 355 -23.26 -21.20 -6.63
C VAL A 355 -23.74 -19.86 -6.11
N ARG A 356 -24.55 -19.14 -6.89
CA ARG A 356 -25.00 -17.80 -6.53
C ARG A 356 -25.63 -17.79 -5.12
N GLY A 357 -25.17 -16.86 -4.28
CA GLY A 357 -25.58 -16.72 -2.88
C GLY A 357 -24.95 -17.73 -1.90
N LYS A 358 -24.09 -18.64 -2.36
CA LYS A 358 -23.35 -19.60 -1.52
C LYS A 358 -21.87 -19.65 -1.93
N PRO A 359 -21.00 -18.88 -1.24
CA PRO A 359 -21.33 -17.87 -0.23
C PRO A 359 -21.93 -16.58 -0.83
N PRO A 360 -22.55 -15.71 -0.01
CA PRO A 360 -22.76 -14.31 -0.36
C PRO A 360 -21.43 -13.62 -0.71
N VAL A 361 -21.43 -12.85 -1.79
CA VAL A 361 -20.22 -12.15 -2.26
C VAL A 361 -20.09 -10.80 -1.56
N CYS A 362 -20.86 -9.80 -1.96
CA CYS A 362 -20.81 -8.47 -1.35
C CYS A 362 -22.05 -8.23 -0.50
N GLU A 363 -21.87 -8.12 0.80
CA GLU A 363 -22.93 -7.82 1.76
C GLU A 363 -22.87 -6.35 2.19
N GLU A 364 -24.02 -5.67 2.16
CA GLU A 364 -24.16 -4.31 2.68
C GLU A 364 -24.61 -4.31 4.15
N PHE A 365 -24.10 -3.35 4.92
CA PHE A 365 -24.38 -3.17 6.34
C PHE A 365 -24.70 -1.71 6.66
N GLN A 366 -25.37 -1.52 7.79
CA GLN A 366 -25.40 -0.25 8.51
C GLN A 366 -24.22 -0.22 9.48
N GLY A 367 -23.22 0.60 9.19
CA GLY A 367 -22.16 0.94 10.14
C GLY A 367 -22.69 1.85 11.24
N VAL A 368 -22.26 1.60 12.47
CA VAL A 368 -22.68 2.32 13.68
C VAL A 368 -21.47 2.72 14.52
N GLN A 369 -21.67 3.60 15.49
CA GLN A 369 -20.66 3.87 16.51
C GLN A 369 -20.56 2.70 17.50
N SER A 370 -19.40 2.57 18.14
CA SER A 370 -19.19 1.59 19.22
C SER A 370 -20.26 1.68 20.31
N GLY A 371 -20.60 0.53 20.90
CA GLY A 371 -21.72 0.37 21.83
C GLY A 371 -23.05 0.04 21.16
N SER A 372 -23.14 0.13 19.83
CA SER A 372 -24.30 -0.31 19.04
C SER A 372 -23.97 -1.54 18.19
N SER A 373 -25.00 -2.29 17.78
CA SER A 373 -24.85 -3.41 16.85
C SER A 373 -25.01 -2.95 15.40
N SER A 374 -24.14 -3.43 14.52
CA SER A 374 -24.20 -3.17 13.07
C SER A 374 -25.23 -4.09 12.42
N THR A 375 -26.15 -3.52 11.64
CA THR A 375 -27.23 -4.28 10.98
C THR A 375 -26.80 -4.76 9.60
N LYS A 376 -27.00 -6.04 9.28
CA LYS A 376 -26.82 -6.60 7.93
C LYS A 376 -28.06 -6.34 7.08
N TYR A 377 -27.88 -5.81 5.87
CA TYR A 377 -28.96 -5.66 4.90
C TYR A 377 -29.13 -6.90 4.01
N GLY A 378 -28.02 -7.50 3.57
CA GLY A 378 -28.03 -8.69 2.71
C GLY A 378 -26.97 -8.61 1.60
N GLU A 379 -27.02 -9.54 0.66
CA GLU A 379 -26.16 -9.58 -0.53
C GLU A 379 -26.67 -8.63 -1.62
N TYR A 380 -25.77 -7.86 -2.23
CA TYR A 380 -26.07 -6.92 -3.31
C TYR A 380 -25.07 -7.03 -4.48
N TRP A 381 -25.52 -6.60 -5.66
CA TRP A 381 -24.77 -6.64 -6.91
C TRP A 381 -25.00 -5.34 -7.68
N ASN A 382 -23.95 -4.80 -8.30
CA ASN A 382 -23.99 -3.56 -9.09
C ASN A 382 -24.61 -2.36 -8.35
N THR A 383 -24.29 -2.18 -7.07
CA THR A 383 -24.67 -0.99 -6.29
C THR A 383 -23.47 -0.07 -6.10
N ALA A 384 -23.70 1.11 -5.51
CA ALA A 384 -22.60 2.04 -5.19
C ALA A 384 -21.57 1.43 -4.23
N SER A 385 -22.02 0.61 -3.26
CA SER A 385 -21.15 -0.08 -2.31
C SER A 385 -20.68 -1.44 -2.79
N CYS A 386 -21.47 -2.15 -3.58
CA CYS A 386 -21.14 -3.46 -4.14
C CYS A 386 -20.96 -3.35 -5.65
N ASP A 387 -19.77 -2.90 -6.04
CA ASP A 387 -19.33 -2.81 -7.43
C ASP A 387 -18.82 -4.19 -7.86
N VAL A 388 -19.75 -5.13 -8.06
CA VAL A 388 -19.50 -6.50 -8.47
C VAL A 388 -20.68 -7.00 -9.29
N SER A 389 -20.38 -7.67 -10.40
CA SER A 389 -21.35 -8.34 -11.26
C SER A 389 -21.25 -9.86 -11.12
N THR A 390 -22.27 -10.59 -11.57
CA THR A 390 -22.25 -12.06 -11.53
C THR A 390 -21.18 -12.69 -12.42
N GLY A 391 -20.73 -11.99 -13.46
CA GLY A 391 -19.61 -12.44 -14.32
C GLY A 391 -18.23 -12.30 -13.67
N ASP A 392 -18.13 -11.55 -12.57
CA ASP A 392 -16.88 -11.34 -11.85
C ASP A 392 -16.54 -12.50 -10.90
N VAL A 393 -17.47 -13.42 -10.68
CA VAL A 393 -17.38 -14.51 -9.71
C VAL A 393 -17.68 -15.83 -10.39
N THR A 394 -16.75 -16.78 -10.26
CA THR A 394 -16.86 -18.10 -10.89
C THR A 394 -16.52 -19.21 -9.90
N ALA A 395 -16.91 -20.43 -10.22
CA ALA A 395 -16.40 -21.59 -9.49
C ALA A 395 -14.90 -21.75 -9.76
N LEU A 396 -14.16 -22.20 -8.74
CA LEU A 396 -12.71 -22.47 -8.83
C LEU A 396 -12.39 -23.60 -9.80
#